data_AF-A0A0R1JBN8-F1
#
_entry.id   AF-A0A0R1JBN8-F1
#
_cell.length_a   1.000
_cell.length_b   1.000
_cell.length_c   1.000
_cell.angle_alpha   90.00
_cell.angle_beta   90.00
_cell.angle_gamma   90.00
#
_symmetry.space_group_name_H-M   'P 1'
#
loop_
_entity.id
_entity.type
_entity.pdbx_description
1 polymer ?
#
loop_
_entity_poly.entity_id
_entity_poly.type
_entity_poly.pdbx_seq_one_letter_code
_entity_poly.pdbx_strand_id
1 'polypeptide(L)'
;MKSKNDMSNGDFQKLLAIGLNDLSIQRTLLENEIQHQRDDLRTLEQDQAIEKLERNIMLIKKDYEHFKEFSDPSFDKSEATYDVD
;
A
#
# COMPACT_ATOMS: atom_id res chain seq x y z
N MET A 1 -14.46 8.12 22.10
CA MET A 1 -13.78 7.60 20.90
C MET A 1 -13.43 8.79 20.04
N LYS A 2 -12.16 8.96 19.62
CA LYS A 2 -11.77 10.09 18.75
C LYS A 2 -12.30 9.84 17.32
N SER A 3 -12.74 10.89 16.65
CA SER A 3 -13.28 10.88 15.29
C SER A 3 -12.26 11.40 14.28
N LYS A 4 -12.51 11.21 12.97
CA LYS A 4 -11.69 11.78 11.89
C LYS A 4 -11.54 13.30 12.02
N ASN A 5 -12.53 13.99 12.58
CA ASN A 5 -12.48 15.45 12.77
C ASN A 5 -11.49 15.88 13.87
N ASP A 6 -11.02 14.94 14.69
CA ASP A 6 -10.01 15.18 15.72
C ASP A 6 -8.57 14.99 15.20
N MET A 7 -8.41 14.61 13.93
CA MET A 7 -7.12 14.37 13.28
C MET A 7 -6.66 15.62 12.54
N SER A 8 -5.42 16.06 12.78
CA SER A 8 -4.85 17.16 11.99
C SER A 8 -4.61 16.72 10.54
N ASN A 9 -4.53 17.68 9.61
CA ASN A 9 -4.14 17.35 8.24
C ASN A 9 -2.74 16.70 8.19
N GLY A 10 -1.82 17.10 9.07
CA GLY A 10 -0.50 16.49 9.17
C GLY A 10 -0.54 15.01 9.61
N ASP A 11 -1.38 14.68 10.58
CA ASP A 11 -1.59 13.28 11.00
C ASP A 11 -2.23 12.46 9.87
N PHE A 12 -3.18 13.06 9.13
CA PHE A 12 -3.78 12.43 7.97
C PHE A 12 -2.74 12.13 6.88
N GLN A 13 -1.89 13.11 6.53
CA GLN A 13 -0.82 12.91 5.53
C GLN A 13 0.22 11.87 5.99
N LYS A 14 0.55 11.81 7.28
CA LYS A 14 1.42 10.75 7.85
C LYS A 14 0.77 9.37 7.70
N LEU A 15 -0.50 9.21 8.08
CA LEU A 15 -1.23 7.94 7.94
C LEU A 15 -1.38 7.53 6.47
N LEU A 16 -1.69 8.48 5.59
CA LEU A 16 -1.78 8.25 4.16
C LEU A 16 -0.44 7.76 3.59
N ALA A 17 0.67 8.38 3.98
CA ALA A 17 2.00 7.95 3.56
C ALA A 17 2.35 6.53 4.06
N ILE A 18 1.94 6.16 5.28
CA ILE A 18 2.09 4.80 5.80
C ILE A 18 1.27 3.81 4.98
N GLY A 19 -0.01 4.11 4.72
CA GLY A 19 -0.89 3.25 3.94
C GLY A 19 -0.41 3.06 2.50
N LEU A 20 0.04 4.12 1.84
CA LEU A 20 0.62 4.05 0.50
C LEU A 20 1.90 3.19 0.47
N ASN A 21 2.75 3.29 1.49
CA ASN A 21 3.94 2.45 1.59
C ASN A 21 3.56 0.97 1.79
N ASP A 22 2.62 0.69 2.69
CA ASP A 22 2.13 -0.67 2.92
C ASP A 22 1.55 -1.31 1.65
N LEU A 23 0.70 -0.59 0.91
CA LEU A 23 0.19 -1.05 -0.39
C LEU A 23 1.32 -1.34 -1.40
N SER A 24 2.37 -0.52 -1.42
CA SER A 24 3.55 -0.75 -2.27
C SER A 24 4.31 -2.01 -1.87
N ILE A 25 4.47 -2.26 -0.57
CA ILE A 25 5.12 -3.46 -0.03
C ILE A 25 4.29 -4.70 -0.38
N GLN A 26 2.99 -4.68 -0.10
CA GLN A 26 2.09 -5.79 -0.42
C GLN A 26 2.13 -6.14 -1.90
N ARG A 27 2.10 -5.14 -2.78
CA ARG A 27 2.24 -5.35 -4.22
C ARG A 27 3.56 -6.07 -4.56
N THR A 28 4.68 -5.61 -3.98
CA THR A 28 5.99 -6.20 -4.21
C THR A 28 6.03 -7.67 -3.79
N LEU A 29 5.43 -8.01 -2.65
CA LEU A 29 5.34 -9.39 -2.17
C LEU A 29 4.55 -10.28 -3.14
N LEU A 30 3.43 -9.80 -3.67
CA LEU A 30 2.63 -10.56 -4.64
C LEU A 30 3.33 -10.71 -5.99
N GLU A 31 4.05 -9.68 -6.45
CA GLU A 31 4.87 -9.75 -7.67
C GLU A 31 5.98 -10.80 -7.54
N ASN A 32 6.63 -10.87 -6.37
CA ASN A 32 7.62 -11.89 -6.06
C ASN A 32 7.01 -13.30 -6.03
N GLU A 33 5.83 -13.46 -5.44
CA GLU A 33 5.13 -14.75 -5.40
C GLU A 33 4.76 -15.22 -6.82
N ILE A 34 4.30 -14.33 -7.69
CA ILE A 34 4.05 -14.67 -9.11
C ILE A 34 5.33 -15.16 -9.77
N GLN A 35 6.46 -14.51 -9.52
CA GLN A 35 7.73 -14.93 -10.09
C GLN A 35 8.12 -16.33 -9.61
N HIS A 36 7.97 -16.60 -8.31
CA HIS A 36 8.21 -17.94 -7.75
C HIS A 36 7.33 -19.01 -8.40
N GLN A 37 6.02 -18.76 -8.55
CA GLN A 37 5.08 -19.69 -9.18
C GLN A 37 5.40 -19.95 -10.65
N ARG A 38 6.02 -18.99 -11.36
CA ARG A 38 6.42 -19.11 -12.77
C ARG A 38 7.74 -19.84 -12.97
N ASP A 39 8.64 -19.79 -11.98
CA ASP A 39 9.94 -20.46 -12.02
C ASP A 39 9.81 -21.98 -11.80
N ASP A 40 8.72 -22.41 -11.14
CA ASP A 40 8.33 -23.80 -10.98
C ASP A 40 7.67 -24.37 -12.27
N LEU A 41 7.61 -25.71 -12.39
CA LEU A 41 7.10 -26.40 -13.58
C LEU A 41 5.59 -26.16 -13.78
N ARG A 42 5.23 -25.31 -14.75
CA ARG A 42 3.85 -24.88 -15.04
C ARG A 42 2.80 -25.99 -14.97
N THR A 43 1.95 -25.91 -13.95
CA THR A 43 0.73 -26.72 -13.80
C THR A 43 -0.54 -25.87 -13.91
N LEU A 44 -1.69 -26.51 -14.17
CA LEU A 44 -3.00 -25.83 -14.15
C LEU A 44 -3.31 -25.16 -12.80
N GLU A 45 -2.83 -25.75 -11.70
CA GLU A 45 -3.00 -25.18 -10.35
C GLU A 45 -2.18 -23.90 -10.18
N GLN A 46 -0.96 -23.85 -10.75
CA GLN A 46 -0.12 -22.66 -10.74
C GLN A 46 -0.72 -21.54 -11.58
N ASP A 47 -1.31 -21.84 -12.74
CA ASP A 47 -1.98 -20.84 -13.56
C ASP A 47 -3.15 -20.18 -12.80
N GLN A 48 -3.95 -20.97 -12.08
CA GLN A 48 -5.03 -20.45 -11.22
C GLN A 48 -4.51 -19.62 -10.05
N ALA A 49 -3.40 -20.03 -9.43
CA ALA A 49 -2.75 -19.29 -8.36
C ALA A 49 -2.23 -17.93 -8.86
N ILE A 50 -1.56 -17.92 -10.02
CA ILE A 50 -1.05 -16.71 -10.67
C ILE A 50 -2.19 -15.75 -11.00
N GLU A 51 -3.30 -16.23 -11.59
CA GLU A 51 -4.46 -15.37 -11.87
C GLU A 51 -5.02 -14.72 -10.60
N LYS A 52 -5.06 -15.45 -9.48
CA LYS A 52 -5.54 -14.91 -8.21
C LYS A 52 -4.61 -13.81 -7.70
N LEU A 53 -3.30 -14.02 -7.80
CA LEU A 53 -2.29 -13.02 -7.42
C LEU A 53 -2.39 -11.77 -8.31
N GLU A 54 -2.56 -11.95 -9.62
CA GLU A 54 -2.72 -10.84 -10.57
C GLU A 54 -3.98 -10.01 -10.29
N ARG A 55 -5.10 -10.66 -9.97
CA ARG A 55 -6.33 -9.97 -9.52
C ARG A 55 -6.09 -9.15 -8.25
N ASN A 56 -5.38 -9.69 -7.27
CA ASN A 56 -5.06 -8.97 -6.04
C ASN A 56 -4.15 -7.76 -6.30
N ILE A 57 -3.13 -7.91 -7.16
CA ILE A 57 -2.26 -6.79 -7.57
C ILE A 57 -3.08 -5.68 -8.23
N MET A 58 -4.06 -6.03 -9.07
CA MET A 58 -4.93 -5.04 -9.70
C MET A 58 -5.73 -4.22 -8.68
N LEU A 59 -6.27 -4.87 -7.65
CA LEU A 59 -7.00 -4.19 -6.58
C LEU A 59 -6.08 -3.26 -5.78
N ILE A 60 -4.90 -3.73 -5.38
CA ILE A 60 -3.91 -2.92 -4.66
C ILE A 60 -3.49 -1.71 -5.49
N LYS A 61 -3.24 -1.88 -6.80
CA LYS A 61 -2.91 -0.77 -7.70
C LYS A 61 -4.04 0.25 -7.75
N LYS A 62 -5.29 -0.19 -7.85
CA LYS A 62 -6.45 0.71 -7.86
C LYS A 62 -6.55 1.53 -6.56
N ASP A 63 -6.40 0.87 -5.42
CA ASP A 63 -6.48 1.52 -4.11
C ASP A 63 -5.29 2.49 -3.90
N TYR A 64 -4.09 2.08 -4.29
CA TYR A 64 -2.90 2.93 -4.24
C TYR A 64 -3.08 4.20 -5.07
N GLU A 65 -3.47 4.07 -6.34
CA GLU A 65 -3.69 5.23 -7.21
C GLU A 65 -4.79 6.15 -6.67
N HIS A 66 -5.89 5.58 -6.18
CA HIS A 66 -6.95 6.36 -5.56
C HIS A 66 -6.47 7.14 -4.33
N PHE A 67 -5.75 6.48 -3.40
CA PHE A 67 -5.29 7.15 -2.18
C PHE A 67 -4.19 8.18 -2.46
N LYS A 68 -3.38 7.96 -3.48
CA LYS A 68 -2.34 8.90 -3.91
C LYS A 68 -2.90 10.25 -4.35
N GLU A 69 -4.13 10.30 -4.86
CA GLU A 69 -4.84 11.55 -5.20
C GLU A 69 -5.02 12.49 -3.99
N PHE A 70 -4.99 11.96 -2.78
CA PHE A 70 -5.12 12.73 -1.53
C PHE A 70 -3.78 13.10 -0.90
N SER A 71 -2.66 12.64 -1.48
CA SER A 71 -1.33 12.95 -0.97
C SER A 71 -0.93 14.37 -1.35
N ASP A 72 -0.44 15.14 -0.38
CA ASP A 72 0.09 16.47 -0.62
C ASP A 72 1.59 16.36 -0.96
N PRO A 73 2.03 16.71 -2.19
CA PRO A 73 3.44 16.63 -2.59
C PRO A 73 4.35 17.59 -1.82
N SER A 74 3.78 18.62 -1.20
CA SER A 74 4.50 19.62 -0.41
C SER A 74 4.58 19.27 1.08
N PHE A 75 3.94 18.18 1.50
CA PHE A 75 3.96 17.72 2.88
C PHE A 75 5.35 17.19 3.27
N ASP A 76 6.03 17.94 4.14
CA ASP A 76 7.28 17.50 4.75
C ASP A 76 7.01 16.68 6.02
N LYS A 77 7.63 15.50 6.11
CA LYS A 77 7.49 14.58 7.24
C LYS A 77 8.30 15.01 8.47
N SER A 78 9.04 16.12 8.39
CA SER A 78 9.98 16.60 9.41
C SER A 78 9.35 17.21 10.66
N GLU A 79 8.05 17.56 10.67
CA GLU A 79 7.37 18.03 11.89
C GLU A 79 6.80 16.87 12.73
N ALA A 80 7.69 16.16 13.42
CA ALA A 80 7.32 15.31 14.54
C ALA A 80 8.31 15.52 15.71
N THR A 81 8.47 16.76 16.14
CA THR A 81 8.96 17.03 17.49
C THR A 81 7.81 16.77 18.45
N TYR A 82 7.83 15.62 19.11
CA TYR A 82 7.09 15.48 20.35
C TYR A 82 7.83 16.31 21.39
N ASP A 83 7.33 17.50 21.71
CA ASP A 83 7.75 18.22 22.90
C ASP A 83 7.35 17.35 24.09
N VAL A 84 8.36 16.73 24.71
CA VAL A 84 8.22 16.02 25.97
C VAL A 84 8.50 17.04 27.05
N ASP A 85 7.44 17.58 27.67
CA ASP A 85 7.54 18.31 28.95
C ASP A 85 7.99 17.38 30.08
#